data_AF-A0A352XYQ0-F1
#
_entry.id   AF-A0A352XYQ0-F1
#
_cell.length_a   1.000
_cell.length_b   1.000
_cell.length_c   1.000
_cell.angle_alpha   90.00
_cell.angle_beta   90.00
_cell.angle_gamma   90.00
#
_symmetry.space_group_name_H-M   'P 1'
#
loop_
_entity.id
_entity.type
_entity.pdbx_description
1 polymer ?
#
loop_
_entity_poly.entity_id
_entity_poly.type
_entity_poly.pdbx_seq_one_letter_code
_entity_poly.pdbx_strand_id
1 'polypeptide(L)'
;MLATQPQIWWLWVAVILLFFMVVMANLAPVLILPLFYKFTPLPEGELTRRLLALVERAHTRVSGVFTMHLSSKTTAANAALMGLGNTRRIVLGDTMLDRYTPDEIEVVLAHELGHHVHHDIWKLILSQAVLTLGGLYLLNLALHWVVETQHYYLSLSDVATMPTIFLLT
;
A
#
# COMPACT_ATOMS: atom_id res chain seq x y z
N MET A 1 21.63 16.20 -5.53
CA MET A 1 21.66 15.61 -4.16
C MET A 1 22.92 14.78 -3.94
N LEU A 2 23.19 13.72 -4.73
CA LEU A 2 24.46 12.97 -4.61
C LEU A 2 25.71 13.85 -4.80
N ALA A 3 25.68 14.76 -5.79
CA ALA A 3 26.80 15.65 -6.07
C ALA A 3 26.99 16.81 -5.06
N THR A 4 25.99 17.12 -4.25
CA THR A 4 25.97 18.31 -3.38
C THR A 4 26.06 17.99 -1.90
N GLN A 5 25.55 16.82 -1.46
CA GLN A 5 25.64 16.34 -0.07
C GLN A 5 25.85 14.82 -0.02
N PRO A 6 27.06 14.33 -0.32
CA PRO A 6 27.37 12.91 -0.44
C PRO A 6 27.21 12.10 0.86
N GLN A 7 27.07 12.75 2.02
CA GLN A 7 26.87 12.04 3.30
C GLN A 7 25.40 11.87 3.70
N ILE A 8 24.49 12.68 3.15
CA ILE A 8 23.08 12.76 3.61
C ILE A 8 22.09 12.46 2.47
N TRP A 9 22.57 12.24 1.23
CA TRP A 9 21.71 11.97 0.07
C TRP A 9 20.75 10.79 0.31
N TRP A 10 21.22 9.73 0.95
CA TRP A 10 20.43 8.51 1.22
C TRP A 10 19.25 8.80 2.15
N LEU A 11 19.41 9.75 3.09
CA LEU A 11 18.35 10.17 4.00
C LEU A 11 17.30 11.00 3.28
N TRP A 12 17.71 11.93 2.41
CA TRP A 12 16.77 12.70 1.57
C TRP A 12 15.97 11.80 0.64
N VAL A 13 16.64 10.84 -0.02
CA VAL A 13 15.99 9.84 -0.87
C VAL A 13 15.04 8.98 -0.06
N ALA A 14 15.46 8.51 1.13
CA ALA A 14 14.60 7.74 2.01
C ALA A 14 13.35 8.53 2.41
N VAL A 15 13.48 9.78 2.87
CA VAL A 15 12.33 10.60 3.27
C VAL A 15 11.34 10.78 2.11
N ILE A 16 11.83 11.09 0.91
CA ILE A 16 10.98 11.26 -0.28
C ILE A 16 10.27 9.95 -0.63
N LEU A 17 11.00 8.83 -0.66
CA LEU A 17 10.43 7.52 -0.99
C LEU A 17 9.41 7.05 0.04
N LEU A 18 9.72 7.20 1.33
CA LEU A 18 8.81 6.83 2.42
C LEU A 18 7.54 7.67 2.40
N PHE A 19 7.69 8.99 2.22
CA PHE A 19 6.53 9.88 2.07
C PHE A 19 5.66 9.46 0.89
N PHE A 20 6.28 9.26 -0.28
CA PHE A 20 5.57 8.83 -1.48
C PHE A 20 4.86 7.48 -1.28
N MET A 21 5.54 6.50 -0.67
CA MET A 21 4.97 5.19 -0.38
C MET A 21 3.74 5.29 0.52
N VAL A 22 3.83 6.04 1.63
CA VAL A 22 2.71 6.21 2.58
C VAL A 22 1.53 6.91 1.90
N VAL A 23 1.79 7.96 1.12
CA VAL A 23 0.76 8.66 0.35
C VAL A 23 0.09 7.68 -0.62
N MET A 24 0.88 6.96 -1.42
CA MET A 24 0.34 6.03 -2.43
C MET A 24 -0.37 4.83 -1.82
N ALA A 25 0.08 4.28 -0.69
CA ALA A 25 -0.62 3.20 0.00
C ALA A 25 -2.06 3.59 0.38
N ASN A 26 -2.29 4.88 0.69
CA ASN A 26 -3.61 5.41 1.02
C ASN A 26 -4.39 5.90 -0.21
N LEU A 27 -3.72 6.51 -1.18
CA LEU A 27 -4.35 7.10 -2.37
C LEU A 27 -4.64 6.09 -3.48
N ALA A 28 -3.78 5.07 -3.66
CA ALA A 28 -3.93 4.10 -4.74
C ALA A 28 -5.30 3.40 -4.73
N PRO A 29 -5.82 2.91 -3.58
CA PRO A 29 -7.14 2.28 -3.58
C PRO A 29 -8.29 3.24 -3.93
N VAL A 30 -8.10 4.54 -3.69
CA VAL A 30 -9.15 5.56 -3.89
C VAL A 30 -9.08 6.19 -5.28
N LEU A 31 -7.88 6.34 -5.85
CA LEU A 31 -7.66 7.01 -7.12
C LEU A 31 -7.39 6.04 -8.27
N ILE A 32 -6.62 4.98 -8.04
CA ILE A 32 -6.16 4.07 -9.08
C ILE A 32 -7.20 2.98 -9.33
N LEU A 33 -7.73 2.33 -8.29
CA LEU A 33 -8.72 1.26 -8.46
C LEU A 33 -9.97 1.71 -9.26
N PRO A 34 -10.55 2.90 -9.04
CA PRO A 34 -11.70 3.36 -9.83
C PRO A 34 -11.42 3.60 -11.32
N LEU A 35 -10.15 3.73 -11.72
CA LEU A 35 -9.79 3.80 -13.14
C LEU A 35 -9.94 2.45 -13.84
N PHE A 36 -9.85 1.35 -13.09
CA PHE A 36 -9.90 -0.02 -13.62
C PHE A 36 -11.23 -0.71 -13.35
N TYR A 37 -11.89 -0.40 -12.23
CA TYR A 37 -13.11 -1.04 -11.79
C TYR A 37 -14.23 -0.04 -11.56
N LYS A 38 -15.45 -0.42 -11.94
CA LYS A 38 -16.65 0.36 -11.64
C LYS A 38 -17.11 0.06 -10.22
N PHE A 39 -17.32 1.13 -9.45
CA PHE A 39 -17.88 1.09 -8.11
C PHE A 39 -19.32 1.56 -8.16
N THR A 40 -20.24 0.76 -7.62
CA THR A 40 -21.65 1.12 -7.46
C THR A 40 -22.06 0.94 -6.00
N PRO A 41 -22.89 1.82 -5.43
CA PRO A 41 -23.42 1.60 -4.09
C PRO A 41 -24.17 0.27 -4.02
N LEU A 42 -23.92 -0.53 -2.98
CA LEU A 42 -24.71 -1.74 -2.76
C LEU A 42 -26.13 -1.31 -2.33
N PRO A 43 -27.21 -1.86 -2.94
CA PRO A 43 -28.57 -1.53 -2.55
C PRO A 43 -28.81 -1.75 -1.05
N GLU A 44 -29.71 -0.95 -0.48
CA GLU A 44 -30.18 -1.16 0.87
C GLU A 44 -30.83 -2.54 1.01
N GLY A 45 -30.46 -3.27 2.07
CA GLY A 45 -30.83 -4.67 2.21
C GLY A 45 -30.41 -5.27 3.55
N GLU A 46 -30.64 -6.57 3.71
CA GLU A 46 -30.18 -7.30 4.90
C GLU A 46 -28.64 -7.28 5.01
N LEU A 47 -27.95 -7.63 3.92
CA LEU A 47 -26.48 -7.67 3.89
C LEU A 47 -25.86 -6.31 4.28
N THR A 48 -26.28 -5.23 3.62
CA THR A 48 -25.78 -3.87 3.91
C THR A 48 -25.92 -3.52 5.40
N ARG A 49 -27.09 -3.78 6.00
CA ARG A 49 -27.34 -3.54 7.43
C ARG A 49 -26.43 -4.38 8.33
N ARG A 50 -26.24 -5.66 8.01
CA ARG A 50 -25.37 -6.57 8.77
C ARG A 50 -23.92 -6.11 8.75
N LEU A 51 -23.40 -5.73 7.58
CA LEU A 51 -22.02 -5.26 7.44
C LEU A 51 -21.79 -3.91 8.14
N LEU A 52 -22.76 -2.99 8.06
CA LEU A 52 -22.68 -1.73 8.80
C LEU A 52 -22.70 -1.96 10.32
N ALA A 53 -23.56 -2.85 10.81
CA ALA A 53 -23.59 -3.22 12.23
C ALA A 53 -22.30 -3.91 12.69
N LEU A 54 -21.68 -4.74 11.84
CA LEU A 54 -20.36 -5.34 12.11
C LEU A 54 -19.27 -4.27 12.26
N VAL A 55 -19.22 -3.30 11.35
CA VAL A 55 -18.27 -2.20 11.40
C VAL A 55 -18.46 -1.32 12.64
N GLU A 56 -19.71 -1.06 13.01
CA GLU A 56 -20.06 -0.31 14.21
C GLU A 56 -19.61 -1.04 15.49
N ARG A 57 -19.85 -2.36 15.59
CA ARG A 57 -19.34 -3.21 16.69
C ARG A 57 -17.81 -3.20 16.76
N ALA A 58 -17.13 -3.11 15.63
CA ALA A 58 -15.67 -2.99 15.55
C ALA A 58 -15.16 -1.55 15.79
N HIS A 59 -16.03 -0.61 16.23
CA HIS A 59 -15.72 0.80 16.45
C HIS A 59 -15.02 1.49 15.26
N THR A 60 -15.33 1.02 14.05
CA THR A 60 -14.77 1.55 12.81
C THR A 60 -15.83 2.39 12.11
N ARG A 61 -15.42 3.44 11.40
CA ARG A 61 -16.33 4.27 10.60
C ARG A 61 -16.14 3.97 9.12
N VAL A 62 -17.25 3.84 8.41
CA VAL A 62 -17.29 3.72 6.95
C VAL A 62 -18.40 4.62 6.39
N SER A 63 -18.19 5.13 5.19
CA SER A 63 -19.12 5.98 4.46
C SER A 63 -20.22 5.18 3.76
N GLY A 64 -20.09 3.85 3.67
CA GLY A 64 -21.07 2.97 3.05
C GLY A 64 -20.48 1.67 2.52
N VAL A 65 -21.35 0.87 1.89
CA VAL A 65 -21.03 -0.40 1.24
C VAL A 65 -21.16 -0.23 -0.28
N PHE A 66 -20.15 -0.67 -1.01
CA PHE A 66 -20.07 -0.55 -2.46
C PHE A 66 -19.74 -1.91 -3.07
N THR A 67 -20.23 -2.12 -4.28
CA THR A 67 -19.89 -3.26 -5.12
C THR A 67 -18.86 -2.85 -6.16
N MET A 68 -17.87 -3.70 -6.41
CA MET A 68 -16.84 -3.53 -7.43
C MET A 68 -16.98 -4.63 -8.48
N HIS A 69 -17.02 -4.26 -9.75
CA HIS A 69 -17.18 -5.20 -10.87
C HIS A 69 -15.88 -5.97 -11.19
N LEU A 70 -15.54 -6.97 -10.38
CA LEU A 70 -14.38 -7.84 -10.60
C LEU A 70 -14.62 -8.87 -11.70
N SER A 71 -15.86 -9.31 -11.90
CA SER A 71 -16.23 -10.35 -12.87
C SER A 71 -15.72 -10.07 -14.30
N SER A 72 -15.53 -8.79 -14.64
CA SER A 72 -14.95 -8.36 -15.93
C SER A 72 -13.48 -8.73 -16.15
N LYS A 73 -12.76 -9.07 -15.07
CA LYS A 73 -11.31 -9.35 -15.09
C LYS A 73 -10.94 -10.66 -14.40
N THR A 74 -11.72 -11.11 -13.43
CA THR A 74 -11.39 -12.28 -12.61
C THR A 74 -12.64 -12.96 -12.08
N THR A 75 -12.52 -14.25 -11.76
CA THR A 75 -13.54 -15.03 -11.04
C THR A 75 -13.25 -15.12 -9.54
N ALA A 76 -12.14 -14.55 -9.08
CA ALA A 76 -11.77 -14.53 -7.68
C ALA A 76 -12.76 -13.67 -6.87
N ALA A 77 -13.22 -14.18 -5.73
CA ALA A 77 -13.99 -13.43 -4.77
C ALA A 77 -13.05 -12.51 -3.97
N ASN A 78 -13.48 -11.28 -3.71
CA ASN A 78 -12.70 -10.32 -2.95
C ASN A 78 -13.61 -9.36 -2.17
N ALA A 79 -13.16 -8.96 -0.99
CA ALA A 79 -13.74 -7.91 -0.18
C ALA A 79 -12.61 -7.09 0.44
N ALA A 80 -12.80 -5.78 0.56
CA ALA A 80 -11.79 -4.90 1.15
C ALA A 80 -12.43 -3.69 1.84
N LEU A 81 -11.78 -3.19 2.88
CA LEU A 81 -12.01 -1.84 3.39
C LEU A 81 -11.02 -0.89 2.72
N MET A 82 -11.53 0.10 1.98
CA MET A 82 -10.70 1.06 1.24
C MET A 82 -10.90 2.48 1.75
N GLY A 83 -9.86 3.30 1.69
CA GLY A 83 -9.91 4.72 2.05
C GLY A 83 -9.38 5.03 3.45
N LEU A 84 -9.43 6.31 3.83
CA LEU A 84 -8.81 6.82 5.05
C LEU A 84 -9.78 7.67 5.87
N GLY A 85 -9.76 7.49 7.20
CA GLY A 85 -10.61 8.25 8.12
C GLY A 85 -12.09 8.13 7.77
N ASN A 86 -12.73 9.26 7.48
CA ASN A 86 -14.16 9.35 7.21
C ASN A 86 -14.57 8.94 5.78
N THR A 87 -13.61 8.73 4.86
CA THR A 87 -13.91 8.29 3.48
C THR A 87 -13.72 6.79 3.29
N ARG A 88 -13.48 6.06 4.40
CA ARG A 88 -13.40 4.60 4.39
C ARG A 88 -14.70 4.00 3.87
N ARG A 89 -14.62 2.99 3.03
CA ARG A 89 -15.79 2.33 2.46
C ARG A 89 -15.57 0.83 2.41
N ILE A 90 -16.63 0.06 2.61
CA ILE A 90 -16.60 -1.38 2.37
C ILE A 90 -16.79 -1.60 0.87
N VAL A 91 -15.94 -2.42 0.28
CA VAL A 91 -15.99 -2.79 -1.14
C VAL A 91 -16.12 -4.30 -1.24
N LEU A 92 -17.18 -4.77 -1.88
CA LEU A 92 -17.42 -6.18 -2.15
C LEU A 92 -17.33 -6.44 -3.65
N GLY A 93 -16.68 -7.52 -4.06
CA GLY A 93 -16.70 -7.94 -5.45
C GLY A 93 -18.06 -8.51 -5.84
N ASP A 94 -18.53 -8.21 -7.06
CA ASP A 94 -19.70 -8.88 -7.65
C ASP A 94 -19.54 -10.41 -7.66
N THR A 95 -18.33 -10.90 -7.97
CA THR A 95 -17.97 -12.33 -7.88
C THR A 95 -18.17 -12.95 -6.51
N MET A 96 -18.06 -12.17 -5.42
CA MET A 96 -18.32 -12.65 -4.06
C MET A 96 -19.82 -12.68 -3.77
N LEU A 97 -20.54 -11.62 -4.16
CA LEU A 97 -21.99 -11.53 -3.97
C LEU A 97 -22.76 -12.63 -4.70
N ASP A 98 -22.27 -13.04 -5.87
CA ASP A 98 -22.92 -14.08 -6.68
C ASP A 98 -22.69 -15.51 -6.15
N ARG A 99 -21.67 -15.72 -5.33
CA ARG A 99 -21.18 -17.07 -4.96
C ARG A 99 -21.27 -17.40 -3.47
N TYR A 100 -21.32 -16.38 -2.62
CA TYR A 100 -21.28 -16.55 -1.18
C TYR A 100 -22.57 -16.07 -0.54
N THR A 101 -22.95 -16.74 0.54
CA THR A 101 -24.09 -16.35 1.36
C THR A 101 -23.77 -15.10 2.18
N PRO A 102 -24.78 -14.34 2.65
CA PRO A 102 -24.56 -13.19 3.52
C PRO A 102 -23.76 -13.51 4.79
N ASP A 103 -23.94 -14.72 5.35
CA ASP A 103 -23.20 -15.18 6.54
C ASP A 103 -21.70 -15.34 6.24
N GLU A 104 -21.36 -15.97 5.11
CA GLU A 104 -19.97 -16.14 4.69
C GLU A 104 -19.30 -14.80 4.39
N ILE A 105 -20.02 -13.88 3.74
CA ILE A 105 -19.51 -12.52 3.47
C ILE A 105 -19.26 -11.76 4.77
N GLU A 106 -20.15 -11.88 5.76
CA GLU A 106 -19.96 -11.24 7.08
C GLU A 106 -18.70 -11.78 7.77
N VAL A 107 -18.44 -13.10 7.70
CA VAL A 107 -17.23 -13.72 8.26
C VAL A 107 -15.96 -13.20 7.57
N VAL A 108 -15.95 -13.12 6.24
CA VAL A 108 -14.80 -12.58 5.50
C VAL A 108 -14.59 -11.11 5.88
N LEU A 109 -15.65 -10.29 5.93
CA LEU A 109 -15.51 -8.90 6.32
C LEU A 109 -15.02 -8.75 7.77
N ALA A 110 -15.45 -9.63 8.68
CA ALA A 110 -14.96 -9.65 10.06
C ALA A 110 -13.46 -9.93 10.12
N HIS A 111 -12.95 -10.85 9.28
CA HIS A 111 -11.52 -11.12 9.16
C HIS A 111 -10.76 -9.88 8.65
N GLU A 112 -11.24 -9.25 7.58
CA GLU A 112 -10.63 -8.03 7.02
C GLU A 112 -10.63 -6.87 8.03
N LEU A 113 -11.73 -6.68 8.75
CA LEU A 113 -11.82 -5.71 9.84
C LEU A 113 -10.82 -6.00 10.95
N GLY A 114 -10.57 -7.28 11.23
CA GLY A 114 -9.53 -7.73 12.15
C GLY A 114 -8.16 -7.15 11.79
N HIS A 115 -7.76 -7.24 10.52
CA HIS A 115 -6.49 -6.64 10.04
C HIS A 115 -6.45 -5.12 10.22
N HIS A 116 -7.58 -4.45 10.00
CA HIS A 116 -7.69 -3.01 10.21
C HIS A 116 -7.55 -2.61 11.68
N VAL A 117 -8.23 -3.33 12.58
CA VAL A 117 -8.18 -3.08 14.03
C VAL A 117 -6.78 -3.35 14.59
N HIS A 118 -6.09 -4.38 14.09
CA HIS A 118 -4.71 -4.67 14.49
C HIS A 118 -3.66 -3.78 13.83
N HIS A 119 -4.08 -2.82 12.99
CA HIS A 119 -3.20 -1.89 12.28
C HIS A 119 -2.14 -2.58 11.41
N ASP A 120 -2.47 -3.70 10.78
CA ASP A 120 -1.50 -4.50 10.04
C ASP A 120 -0.90 -3.76 8.83
N ILE A 121 -1.69 -2.89 8.17
CA ILE A 121 -1.18 -2.00 7.11
C ILE A 121 -0.08 -1.08 7.65
N TRP A 122 -0.23 -0.53 8.85
CA TRP A 122 0.79 0.34 9.45
C TRP A 122 2.03 -0.44 9.86
N LYS A 123 1.88 -1.67 10.37
CA LYS A 123 3.02 -2.56 10.65
C LYS A 123 3.80 -2.86 9.37
N LEU A 124 3.10 -3.13 8.26
CA LEU A 124 3.72 -3.39 6.96
C LEU A 124 4.44 -2.15 6.41
N ILE A 125 3.82 -0.97 6.52
CA ILE A 125 4.46 0.31 6.14
C ILE A 125 5.72 0.53 6.96
N LEU A 126 5.66 0.31 8.28
CA LEU A 126 6.82 0.48 9.17
C LEU A 126 7.93 -0.53 8.85
N SER A 127 7.59 -1.80 8.63
CA SER A 127 8.58 -2.82 8.27
C SER A 127 9.25 -2.51 6.94
N GLN A 128 8.46 -2.09 5.94
CA GLN A 128 9.00 -1.67 4.64
C GLN A 128 9.88 -0.42 4.80
N ALA A 129 9.49 0.52 5.65
CA ALA A 129 10.27 1.72 5.89
C ALA A 129 11.65 1.42 6.49
N VAL A 130 11.70 0.52 7.48
CA VAL A 130 12.95 0.05 8.09
C VAL A 130 13.82 -0.67 7.05
N LEU A 131 13.24 -1.54 6.23
CA LEU A 131 13.97 -2.24 5.17
C LEU A 131 14.54 -1.26 4.12
N THR A 132 13.75 -0.29 3.68
CA THR A 132 14.20 0.73 2.72
C THR A 132 15.32 1.60 3.30
N LEU A 133 15.18 2.04 4.55
CA LEU A 133 16.24 2.81 5.24
C LEU A 133 17.52 1.98 5.40
N GLY A 134 17.40 0.73 5.85
CA GLY A 134 18.53 -0.19 5.99
C GLY A 134 19.22 -0.46 4.65
N GLY A 135 18.44 -0.73 3.60
CA GLY A 135 18.97 -0.95 2.25
C GLY A 135 19.70 0.26 1.69
N LEU A 136 19.14 1.47 1.83
CA LEU A 136 19.79 2.70 1.41
C LEU A 136 21.06 3.01 2.21
N TYR A 137 21.06 2.72 3.51
CA TYR A 137 22.25 2.87 4.35
C TYR A 137 23.37 1.89 3.95
N LEU A 138 23.03 0.62 3.70
CA LEU A 138 23.99 -0.38 3.22
C LEU A 138 24.54 -0.02 1.83
N LEU A 139 23.69 0.48 0.94
CA LEU A 139 24.11 1.01 -0.36
C LEU A 139 25.07 2.18 -0.20
N ASN A 140 24.79 3.11 0.72
CA ASN A 140 25.69 4.21 1.03
C ASN A 140 27.07 3.71 1.50
N LEU A 141 27.11 2.72 2.39
CA LEU A 141 28.35 2.11 2.87
C LEU A 141 29.12 1.42 1.75
N ALA A 142 28.44 0.64 0.91
CA ALA A 142 29.05 -0.05 -0.23
C ALA A 142 29.63 0.94 -1.25
N LEU A 143 28.91 2.02 -1.56
CA LEU A 143 29.40 3.06 -2.46
C LEU A 143 30.66 3.75 -1.91
N HIS A 144 30.69 4.09 -0.63
CA HIS A 144 31.89 4.65 -0.01
C HIS A 144 33.08 3.68 -0.05
N TRP A 145 32.84 2.40 0.28
CA TRP A 145 33.87 1.38 0.23
C TRP A 145 34.47 1.19 -1.17
N VAL A 146 33.61 1.13 -2.21
CA VAL A 146 34.05 1.00 -3.62
C VAL A 146 34.88 2.21 -4.05
N VAL A 147 34.43 3.42 -3.71
CA VAL A 147 35.16 4.66 -4.07
C VAL A 147 36.54 4.70 -3.39
N GLU A 148 36.64 4.28 -2.13
CA GLU A 148 37.90 4.23 -1.38
C GLU A 148 38.87 3.15 -1.89
N THR A 149 38.38 1.95 -2.23
CA THR A 149 39.23 0.82 -2.64
C THR A 149 39.65 0.84 -4.11
N GLN A 150 38.80 1.35 -5.02
CA GLN A 150 39.07 1.24 -6.45
C GLN A 150 39.82 2.45 -7.03
N HIS A 151 39.89 3.61 -6.35
CA HIS A 151 40.51 4.86 -6.86
C HIS A 151 40.08 5.29 -8.29
N TYR A 152 39.07 4.63 -8.89
CA TYR A 152 38.67 4.79 -10.29
C TYR A 152 37.69 5.95 -10.52
N TYR A 153 37.11 6.53 -9.46
CA TYR A 153 36.11 7.58 -9.56
C TYR A 153 36.52 8.80 -8.73
N LEU A 154 36.85 9.90 -9.41
CA LEU A 154 37.35 11.14 -8.80
C LEU A 154 36.30 11.85 -7.91
N SER A 155 35.03 11.44 -7.93
CA SER A 155 33.96 11.98 -7.08
C SER A 155 32.67 11.14 -7.14
N LEU A 156 31.90 11.13 -6.04
CA LEU A 156 30.51 10.63 -5.95
C LEU A 156 29.52 11.36 -6.88
N SER A 157 29.98 12.42 -7.57
CA SER A 157 29.20 13.21 -8.54
C SER A 157 29.31 12.71 -9.97
N ASP A 158 30.10 11.68 -10.24
CA ASP A 158 30.38 11.26 -11.62
C ASP A 158 29.24 10.42 -12.19
N VAL A 159 28.64 10.88 -13.30
CA VAL A 159 27.51 10.24 -13.98
C VAL A 159 27.84 8.80 -14.39
N ALA A 160 29.13 8.48 -14.53
CA ALA A 160 29.67 7.16 -14.82
C ALA A 160 29.41 6.10 -13.73
N THR A 161 28.96 6.46 -12.53
CA THR A 161 28.57 5.50 -11.47
C THR A 161 27.11 5.03 -11.55
N MET A 162 26.27 5.64 -12.39
CA MET A 162 24.87 5.21 -12.58
C MET A 162 24.70 3.76 -13.07
N PRO A 163 25.54 3.21 -13.98
CA PRO A 163 25.39 1.84 -14.47
C PRO A 163 25.69 0.76 -13.42
N THR A 164 26.54 1.03 -12.42
CA THR A 164 26.89 0.02 -11.39
C THR A 164 25.79 -0.16 -10.35
N ILE A 165 24.96 0.86 -10.12
CA ILE A 165 23.76 0.78 -9.27
C ILE A 165 22.75 -0.22 -9.86
N PHE A 166 22.66 -0.33 -11.20
CA PHE A 166 21.79 -1.31 -11.87
C PHE A 166 22.35 -2.73 -11.92
N LEU A 167 23.64 -2.92 -11.66
CA LEU A 167 24.27 -4.26 -11.66
C LEU A 167 24.22 -4.95 -10.30
N LEU A 168 23.88 -4.21 -9.23
CA LEU A 168 23.82 -4.69 -7.84
C LEU A 168 22.39 -4.88 -7.31
N THR A 169 21.37 -4.63 -8.14
CA THR A 169 19.95 -4.93 -7.88
C THR A 169 19.51 -6.14 -8.69
#